data_AF-A0A437R9D9-F1
#
_entry.id   AF-A0A437R9D9-F1
#
_cell.length_a   1.000
_cell.length_b   1.000
_cell.length_c   1.000
_cell.angle_alpha   90.00
_cell.angle_beta   90.00
_cell.angle_gamma   90.00
#
_symmetry.space_group_name_H-M   'P 1'
#
loop_
_entity.id
_entity.type
_entity.pdbx_description
1 polymer ?
#
loop_
_entity_poly.entity_id
_entity_poly.type
_entity_poly.pdbx_seq_one_letter_code
_entity_poly.pdbx_strand_id
1 'polypeptide(L)'
;MIFSSKALARWRPSAGRWAAMAAALSLGLLAACGGGTSQYDPFVPKRLLVFGDENSYLDPNGRSYSVNALGENGTANCNGNPIWVQQLASVYGFVFAECNPTFEPDTRARMLAVPGSKVADVVAQVEAQVAAGGFRDKDLATVLAGRNDILELYARFPALAEDSLVAEARARGQRLAQVVNRLVDLGAKVIVSDVPDLGVTPFARAQSALAGNSGRAALLSRLTTAFNEQLGTNVLLDGRFVGLMQSQLRFQSIDRFPPAFNLSNVTDAVCSAPPPTCTTATLVTDGVPGAYLWSDDLNLAPGGHSQLASLAVDRAQRNPF
;
A
#
# COMPACT_ATOMS: atom_id res chain seq x y z
N MET A 1 92.72 -8.83 19.21
CA MET A 1 93.38 -8.30 18.00
C MET A 1 92.33 -7.45 17.27
N ILE A 2 92.14 -6.18 17.64
CA ILE A 2 92.66 -4.93 16.98
C ILE A 2 92.17 -4.87 15.50
N PHE A 3 91.40 -3.91 14.96
CA PHE A 3 91.26 -2.43 15.07
C PHE A 3 89.76 -2.05 14.93
N SER A 4 89.15 -1.07 15.61
CA SER A 4 89.33 0.40 15.72
C SER A 4 88.97 1.24 14.47
N SER A 5 87.74 1.79 14.53
CA SER A 5 87.32 3.19 14.32
C SER A 5 87.46 3.92 12.96
N LYS A 6 86.41 4.72 12.70
CA LYS A 6 86.31 6.00 11.94
C LYS A 6 85.53 5.88 10.61
N ALA A 7 84.77 6.86 10.15
CA ALA A 7 84.15 8.07 10.71
C ALA A 7 83.21 8.64 9.63
N LEU A 8 82.25 9.43 10.06
CA LEU A 8 81.30 10.22 9.27
C LEU A 8 81.98 11.21 8.32
N ALA A 9 81.34 11.51 7.18
CA ALA A 9 81.41 12.85 6.58
C ALA A 9 80.13 13.17 5.80
N ARG A 10 79.30 14.03 6.38
CA ARG A 10 78.26 14.80 5.68
C ARG A 10 78.95 15.78 4.73
N TRP A 11 78.42 15.92 3.53
CA TRP A 11 78.48 17.19 2.79
C TRP A 11 77.19 17.38 1.99
N ARG A 12 76.46 18.45 2.33
CA ARG A 12 75.46 19.09 1.47
C ARG A 12 76.05 20.44 1.08
N PRO A 13 75.85 20.85 -0.17
CA PRO A 13 75.30 22.18 -0.35
C PRO A 13 74.09 22.18 -1.30
N SER A 14 73.16 23.03 -0.92
CA SER A 14 71.96 23.46 -1.62
C SER A 14 72.29 24.52 -2.67
N ALA A 15 71.78 24.33 -3.89
CA ALA A 15 71.34 25.35 -4.85
C ALA A 15 70.78 24.55 -6.04
N GLY A 16 69.51 24.56 -6.38
CA GLY A 16 68.68 25.73 -6.63
C GLY A 16 68.45 25.82 -8.14
N ARG A 17 67.17 25.85 -8.54
CA ARG A 17 66.63 26.35 -9.83
C ARG A 17 66.34 25.33 -10.95
N TRP A 18 65.08 24.91 -10.98
CA TRP A 18 64.14 24.93 -12.12
C TRP A 18 64.74 24.86 -13.54
N ALA A 19 64.54 23.73 -14.24
CA ALA A 19 64.11 23.70 -15.65
C ALA A 19 63.76 22.27 -16.12
N ALA A 20 62.51 22.15 -16.57
CA ALA A 20 61.87 21.14 -17.42
C ALA A 20 62.70 20.03 -18.07
N MET A 21 62.21 18.78 -17.97
CA MET A 21 62.10 17.88 -19.13
C MET A 21 61.08 16.76 -18.91
N ALA A 22 60.35 16.47 -19.98
CA ALA A 22 59.17 15.63 -20.05
C ALA A 22 59.47 14.12 -20.13
N ALA A 23 58.57 13.31 -19.58
CA ALA A 23 58.30 11.92 -19.98
C ALA A 23 56.82 11.64 -19.61
N ALA A 24 55.88 11.71 -20.55
CA ALA A 24 55.53 10.72 -21.57
C ALA A 24 54.64 9.56 -21.03
N LEU A 25 53.38 9.61 -21.47
CA LEU A 25 52.44 8.52 -21.79
C LEU A 25 51.99 7.53 -20.69
N SER A 26 50.74 7.70 -20.26
CA SER A 26 49.70 6.64 -20.27
C SER A 26 48.33 7.21 -19.83
N LEU A 27 47.65 7.90 -20.75
CA LEU A 27 46.20 8.12 -20.67
C LEU A 27 45.56 7.43 -21.88
N GLY A 28 44.78 6.38 -21.62
CA GLY A 28 43.99 5.74 -22.66
C GLY A 28 43.51 4.35 -22.26
N LEU A 29 42.28 4.31 -21.73
CA LEU A 29 41.27 3.23 -21.79
C LEU A 29 40.56 2.99 -20.45
N LEU A 30 39.83 4.01 -19.98
CA LEU A 30 38.64 3.83 -19.15
C LEU A 30 37.48 4.55 -19.85
N ALA A 31 37.13 4.05 -21.04
CA ALA A 31 35.86 4.34 -21.69
C ALA A 31 35.08 3.03 -21.83
N ALA A 32 34.84 2.35 -20.72
CA ALA A 32 33.66 1.51 -20.57
C ALA A 32 32.52 2.42 -20.13
N CYS A 33 32.13 3.33 -21.02
CA CYS A 33 30.83 3.98 -20.95
C CYS A 33 29.84 2.87 -21.32
N GLY A 34 29.34 2.18 -20.29
CA GLY A 34 28.23 1.23 -20.42
C GLY A 34 27.01 2.01 -20.91
N GLY A 35 26.94 2.18 -22.22
CA GLY A 35 25.78 2.67 -22.95
C GLY A 35 24.64 1.68 -22.76
N GLY A 36 23.83 1.97 -21.77
CA GLY A 36 22.49 1.42 -21.59
C GLY A 36 21.53 2.57 -21.38
N THR A 37 21.41 3.47 -22.34
CA THR A 37 20.26 4.38 -22.42
C THR A 37 19.05 3.56 -22.88
N SER A 38 18.57 2.62 -22.06
CA SER A 38 17.13 2.46 -22.00
C SER A 38 16.65 3.71 -21.30
N GLN A 39 16.15 4.68 -22.07
CA GLN A 39 15.32 5.72 -21.47
C GLN A 39 14.27 4.99 -20.64
N TYR A 40 14.38 5.11 -19.33
CA TYR A 40 13.31 4.73 -18.43
C TYR A 40 12.14 5.65 -18.78
N ASP A 41 11.21 5.19 -19.61
CA ASP A 41 9.95 5.88 -19.83
C ASP A 41 9.04 5.47 -18.67
N PRO A 42 8.84 6.33 -17.66
CA PRO A 42 8.00 5.97 -16.53
C PRO A 42 6.58 5.70 -17.03
N PHE A 43 5.99 4.58 -16.62
CA PHE A 43 4.56 4.38 -16.83
C PHE A 43 3.77 5.51 -16.19
N VAL A 44 3.08 6.25 -17.05
CA VAL A 44 2.09 7.23 -16.65
C VAL A 44 0.72 6.65 -17.00
N PRO A 45 -0.10 6.28 -16.01
CA PRO A 45 -1.43 5.78 -16.28
C PRO A 45 -2.26 6.83 -17.01
N LYS A 46 -3.25 6.38 -17.77
CA LYS A 46 -4.29 7.23 -18.37
C LYS A 46 -5.64 7.04 -17.70
N ARG A 47 -5.82 5.95 -16.94
CA ARG A 47 -7.03 5.62 -16.22
C ARG A 47 -6.70 4.81 -14.97
N LEU A 48 -7.48 5.02 -13.92
CA LEU A 48 -7.45 4.24 -12.69
C LEU A 48 -8.75 3.43 -12.57
N LEU A 49 -8.63 2.13 -12.33
CA LEU A 49 -9.74 1.20 -12.13
C LEU A 49 -9.65 0.61 -10.73
N VAL A 50 -10.59 0.95 -9.85
CA VAL A 50 -10.54 0.56 -8.44
C VAL A 50 -11.41 -0.67 -8.20
N PHE A 51 -10.80 -1.80 -7.85
CA PHE A 51 -11.49 -3.04 -7.47
C PHE A 51 -11.29 -3.33 -5.99
N GLY A 52 -12.26 -4.03 -5.39
CA GLY A 52 -12.16 -4.46 -4.01
C GLY A 52 -13.41 -4.20 -3.18
N ASP A 53 -13.17 -3.90 -1.91
CA ASP A 53 -14.19 -3.81 -0.86
C ASP A 53 -14.43 -2.37 -0.37
N GLU A 54 -15.14 -2.24 0.76
CA GLU A 54 -15.55 -0.97 1.35
C GLU A 54 -14.39 -0.03 1.74
N ASN A 55 -13.17 -0.52 1.99
CA ASN A 55 -12.02 0.36 2.25
C ASN A 55 -11.51 1.07 0.97
N SER A 56 -11.99 0.67 -0.20
CA SER A 56 -11.66 1.30 -1.48
C SER A 56 -12.86 2.03 -2.10
N TYR A 57 -14.03 1.96 -1.47
CA TYR A 57 -15.30 2.40 -2.05
C TYR A 57 -15.66 3.86 -1.71
N LEU A 58 -16.21 4.55 -2.72
CA LEU A 58 -16.99 5.77 -2.56
C LEU A 58 -18.40 5.53 -3.04
N ASP A 59 -19.39 5.97 -2.28
CA ASP A 59 -20.78 5.97 -2.73
C ASP A 59 -21.03 7.10 -3.76
N PRO A 60 -22.18 7.09 -4.47
CA PRO A 60 -22.50 8.14 -5.45
C PRO A 60 -22.60 9.56 -4.87
N ASN A 61 -22.64 9.71 -3.54
CA ASN A 61 -22.64 11.01 -2.85
C ASN A 61 -21.23 11.38 -2.32
N GLY A 62 -20.20 10.64 -2.71
CA GLY A 62 -18.81 10.88 -2.32
C GLY A 62 -18.49 10.47 -0.89
N ARG A 63 -19.30 9.60 -0.28
CA ARG A 63 -19.09 9.10 1.09
C ARG A 63 -18.31 7.81 1.07
N SER A 64 -17.47 7.62 2.08
CA SER A 64 -16.67 6.41 2.28
C SER A 64 -17.03 5.70 3.57
N TYR A 65 -16.50 4.49 3.75
CA TYR A 65 -16.52 3.76 5.03
C TYR A 65 -15.43 4.27 6.01
N SER A 66 -15.12 5.57 5.94
CA SER A 66 -14.20 6.26 6.84
C SER A 66 -14.89 7.47 7.50
N VAL A 67 -14.12 8.42 8.01
CA VAL A 67 -14.65 9.69 8.52
C VAL A 67 -14.90 10.65 7.37
N ASN A 68 -16.17 10.93 7.05
CA ASN A 68 -16.52 11.87 5.98
C ASN A 68 -16.35 13.32 6.46
N ALA A 69 -15.49 14.10 5.80
CA ALA A 69 -15.31 15.49 6.18
C ALA A 69 -16.56 16.31 5.88
N LEU A 70 -16.86 17.26 6.77
CA LEU A 70 -17.82 18.31 6.51
C LEU A 70 -17.08 19.58 6.09
N GLY A 71 -17.55 20.22 5.02
CA GLY A 71 -17.12 21.55 4.59
C GLY A 71 -17.85 22.65 5.37
N GLU A 72 -17.77 23.86 4.83
CA GLU A 72 -18.51 25.00 5.36
C GLU A 72 -20.02 24.69 5.39
N ASN A 73 -20.69 25.16 6.46
CA ASN A 73 -22.12 24.94 6.71
C ASN A 73 -22.54 23.48 6.92
N GLY A 74 -21.61 22.58 7.23
CA GLY A 74 -21.93 21.17 7.53
C GLY A 74 -22.26 20.34 6.29
N THR A 75 -21.92 20.83 5.10
CA THR A 75 -22.09 20.11 3.84
C THR A 75 -21.04 19.02 3.67
N ALA A 76 -21.32 17.93 2.97
CA ALA A 76 -20.34 16.86 2.75
C ALA A 76 -19.17 17.37 1.87
N ASN A 77 -17.94 17.13 2.32
CA ASN A 77 -16.71 17.40 1.57
C ASN A 77 -15.95 16.10 1.32
N CYS A 78 -16.17 15.48 0.17
CA CYS A 78 -15.56 14.20 -0.21
C CYS A 78 -14.02 14.28 -0.39
N ASN A 79 -13.44 15.48 -0.49
CA ASN A 79 -11.99 15.68 -0.58
C ASN A 79 -11.32 15.95 0.77
N GLY A 80 -12.09 16.19 1.84
CA GLY A 80 -11.51 16.62 3.12
C GLY A 80 -10.83 15.49 3.90
N ASN A 81 -11.25 14.24 3.69
CA ASN A 81 -10.65 13.04 4.29
C ASN A 81 -10.58 11.93 3.22
N PRO A 82 -9.68 12.05 2.23
CA PRO A 82 -9.67 11.15 1.09
C PRO A 82 -9.22 9.74 1.48
N ILE A 83 -9.90 8.72 0.96
CA ILE A 83 -9.45 7.32 1.10
C ILE A 83 -8.24 7.04 0.20
N TRP A 84 -7.60 5.89 0.40
CA TRP A 84 -6.31 5.59 -0.24
C TRP A 84 -6.32 5.66 -1.78
N VAL A 85 -7.42 5.26 -2.42
CA VAL A 85 -7.56 5.35 -3.88
C VAL A 85 -7.77 6.77 -4.39
N GLN A 86 -8.42 7.65 -3.60
CA GLN A 86 -8.50 9.08 -3.93
C GLN A 86 -7.12 9.72 -3.85
N GLN A 87 -6.32 9.35 -2.83
CA GLN A 87 -4.95 9.84 -2.69
C GLN A 87 -4.03 9.33 -3.82
N LEU A 88 -4.21 8.09 -4.28
CA LEU A 88 -3.49 7.60 -5.45
C LEU A 88 -3.94 8.30 -6.74
N ALA A 89 -5.24 8.50 -6.93
CA ALA A 89 -5.79 9.20 -8.09
C ALA A 89 -5.26 10.64 -8.19
N SER A 90 -5.13 11.34 -7.07
CA SER A 90 -4.66 12.73 -7.05
C SER A 90 -3.22 12.88 -7.49
N VAL A 91 -2.35 11.87 -7.28
CA VAL A 91 -0.97 11.85 -7.79
C VAL A 91 -0.93 11.97 -9.32
N TYR A 92 -1.93 11.46 -10.02
CA TYR A 92 -2.04 11.51 -11.48
C TYR A 92 -3.04 12.55 -11.99
N GLY A 93 -3.60 13.38 -11.10
CA GLY A 93 -4.64 14.34 -11.44
C GLY A 93 -5.94 13.68 -11.96
N PHE A 94 -6.25 12.47 -11.50
CA PHE A 94 -7.51 11.81 -11.82
C PHE A 94 -8.59 12.16 -10.80
N VAL A 95 -9.82 12.28 -11.29
CA VAL A 95 -11.01 12.59 -10.50
C VAL A 95 -12.00 11.44 -10.62
N PHE A 96 -12.59 11.06 -9.48
CA PHE A 96 -13.71 10.11 -9.41
C PHE A 96 -15.02 10.84 -9.66
N ALA A 97 -15.95 10.22 -10.38
CA ALA A 97 -17.28 10.82 -10.59
C ALA A 97 -18.04 11.03 -9.28
N GLU A 98 -17.83 10.13 -8.32
CA GLU A 98 -18.39 10.15 -6.97
C GLU A 98 -17.89 11.35 -6.14
N CYS A 99 -16.75 11.93 -6.48
CA CYS A 99 -16.16 13.07 -5.77
C CYS A 99 -15.61 14.12 -6.77
N ASN A 100 -16.54 14.81 -7.45
CA ASN A 100 -16.22 15.73 -8.54
C ASN A 100 -16.83 17.15 -8.34
N PRO A 101 -16.37 17.92 -7.34
CA PRO A 101 -16.96 19.24 -7.04
C PRO A 101 -16.70 20.28 -8.14
N THR A 102 -15.71 20.07 -9.00
CA THR A 102 -15.35 20.98 -10.10
C THR A 102 -16.00 20.59 -11.44
N PHE A 103 -16.85 19.55 -11.44
CA PHE A 103 -17.54 19.06 -12.65
C PHE A 103 -16.57 18.68 -13.79
N GLU A 104 -15.43 18.07 -13.47
CA GLU A 104 -14.49 17.52 -14.45
C GLU A 104 -15.23 16.54 -15.39
N PRO A 105 -15.35 16.84 -16.70
CA PRO A 105 -16.08 15.97 -17.62
C PRO A 105 -15.35 14.66 -17.92
N ASP A 106 -14.01 14.62 -17.84
CA ASP A 106 -13.21 13.41 -18.08
C ASP A 106 -12.76 12.77 -16.77
N THR A 107 -13.67 12.03 -16.13
CA THR A 107 -13.38 11.26 -14.91
C THR A 107 -12.58 10.00 -15.24
N ARG A 108 -11.26 10.14 -15.18
CA ARG A 108 -10.29 9.06 -15.48
C ARG A 108 -10.09 8.08 -14.32
N ALA A 109 -10.67 8.31 -13.15
CA ALA A 109 -10.74 7.32 -12.08
C ALA A 109 -12.14 6.69 -12.02
N ARG A 110 -12.21 5.36 -12.04
CA ARG A 110 -13.46 4.60 -12.03
C ARG A 110 -13.57 3.76 -10.77
N MET A 111 -14.66 3.94 -10.04
CA MET A 111 -15.00 3.12 -8.89
C MET A 111 -15.68 1.83 -9.35
N LEU A 112 -15.05 0.69 -9.09
CA LEU A 112 -15.60 -0.65 -9.36
C LEU A 112 -15.67 -1.52 -8.09
N ALA A 113 -15.05 -1.05 -6.99
CA ALA A 113 -15.16 -1.66 -5.68
C ALA A 113 -16.60 -1.61 -5.19
N VAL A 114 -17.00 -2.61 -4.41
CA VAL A 114 -18.35 -2.71 -3.86
C VAL A 114 -18.25 -3.12 -2.38
N PRO A 115 -18.95 -2.45 -1.46
CA PRO A 115 -18.94 -2.83 -0.05
C PRO A 115 -19.34 -4.29 0.18
N GLY A 116 -18.66 -4.95 1.12
CA GLY A 116 -18.89 -6.36 1.45
C GLY A 116 -18.28 -7.36 0.48
N SER A 117 -17.58 -6.90 -0.57
CA SER A 117 -16.98 -7.77 -1.57
C SER A 117 -15.95 -8.72 -0.95
N LYS A 118 -16.08 -9.99 -1.33
CA LYS A 118 -15.09 -11.05 -1.15
C LYS A 118 -14.30 -11.23 -2.43
N VAL A 119 -13.30 -12.13 -2.41
CA VAL A 119 -12.50 -12.47 -3.59
C VAL A 119 -13.38 -12.88 -4.78
N ALA A 120 -14.45 -13.65 -4.55
CA ALA A 120 -15.38 -14.06 -5.60
C ALA A 120 -16.11 -12.86 -6.25
N ASP A 121 -16.42 -11.83 -5.46
CA ASP A 121 -17.07 -10.62 -5.97
C ASP A 121 -16.07 -9.76 -6.76
N VAL A 122 -14.79 -9.74 -6.37
CA VAL A 122 -13.74 -9.08 -7.17
C VAL A 122 -13.59 -9.75 -8.54
N VAL A 123 -13.71 -11.07 -8.64
CA VAL A 123 -13.79 -11.77 -9.94
C VAL A 123 -14.94 -11.19 -10.77
N ALA A 124 -16.13 -11.07 -10.17
CA ALA A 124 -17.29 -10.52 -10.85
C ALA A 124 -17.11 -9.04 -11.25
N GLN A 125 -16.47 -8.22 -10.42
CA GLN A 125 -16.14 -6.83 -10.75
C GLN A 125 -15.22 -6.75 -11.99
N VAL A 126 -14.19 -7.61 -12.05
CA VAL A 126 -13.26 -7.65 -13.20
C VAL A 126 -13.99 -8.07 -14.48
N GLU A 127 -14.81 -9.12 -14.42
CA GLU A 127 -15.56 -9.59 -15.60
C GLU A 127 -16.63 -8.58 -16.03
N ALA A 128 -17.24 -7.84 -15.09
CA ALA A 128 -18.11 -6.71 -15.43
C ALA A 128 -17.35 -5.60 -16.18
N GLN A 129 -16.11 -5.29 -15.79
CA GLN A 129 -15.26 -4.33 -16.52
C GLN A 129 -14.87 -4.86 -17.91
N VAL A 130 -14.62 -6.16 -18.05
CA VAL A 130 -14.40 -6.81 -19.36
C VAL A 130 -15.62 -6.60 -20.26
N ALA A 131 -16.83 -6.88 -19.75
CA ALA A 131 -18.07 -6.69 -20.49
C ALA A 131 -18.36 -5.20 -20.81
N ALA A 132 -17.94 -4.28 -19.94
CA ALA A 132 -18.13 -2.83 -20.09
C ALA A 132 -17.07 -2.14 -21.00
N GLY A 133 -16.39 -2.90 -21.85
CA GLY A 133 -15.41 -2.38 -22.82
C GLY A 133 -13.95 -2.60 -22.46
N GLY A 134 -13.67 -3.45 -21.48
CA GLY A 134 -12.35 -4.02 -21.22
C GLY A 134 -11.28 -3.04 -20.74
N PHE A 135 -10.04 -3.49 -20.96
CA PHE A 135 -8.81 -2.85 -20.51
C PHE A 135 -8.05 -2.27 -21.71
N ARG A 136 -7.25 -1.25 -21.45
CA ARG A 136 -6.50 -0.47 -22.45
C ARG A 136 -5.06 -0.29 -21.99
N ASP A 137 -4.21 0.08 -22.94
CA ASP A 137 -2.86 0.56 -22.62
C ASP A 137 -2.95 1.70 -21.60
N LYS A 138 -2.03 1.66 -20.62
CA LYS A 138 -1.96 2.62 -19.50
C LYS A 138 -3.15 2.60 -18.52
N ASP A 139 -3.88 1.50 -18.44
CA ASP A 139 -4.76 1.25 -17.30
C ASP A 139 -3.96 0.84 -16.06
N LEU A 140 -4.18 1.56 -14.96
CA LEU A 140 -3.76 1.16 -13.63
C LEU A 140 -4.97 0.59 -12.88
N ALA A 141 -4.87 -0.65 -12.41
CA ALA A 141 -5.86 -1.27 -11.55
C ALA A 141 -5.39 -1.28 -10.10
N THR A 142 -6.29 -1.03 -9.16
CA THR A 142 -6.03 -1.27 -7.73
C THR A 142 -6.89 -2.42 -7.23
N VAL A 143 -6.34 -3.21 -6.30
CA VAL A 143 -7.05 -4.31 -5.65
C VAL A 143 -6.77 -4.31 -4.15
N LEU A 144 -7.83 -4.24 -3.35
CA LEU A 144 -7.81 -4.58 -1.93
C LEU A 144 -9.08 -5.36 -1.58
N ALA A 145 -8.92 -6.65 -1.29
CA ALA A 145 -10.00 -7.55 -0.87
C ALA A 145 -9.44 -8.72 -0.06
N GLY A 146 -10.32 -9.43 0.64
CA GLY A 146 -9.98 -10.60 1.46
C GLY A 146 -10.33 -10.46 2.93
N ARG A 147 -10.55 -9.23 3.43
CA ARG A 147 -11.06 -9.03 4.80
C ARG A 147 -12.40 -9.74 5.00
N ASN A 148 -13.36 -9.50 4.10
CA ASN A 148 -14.70 -10.09 4.19
C ASN A 148 -14.66 -11.63 4.11
N ASP A 149 -13.71 -12.19 3.37
CA ASP A 149 -13.44 -13.62 3.34
C ASP A 149 -12.94 -14.15 4.68
N ILE A 150 -11.94 -13.49 5.27
CA ILE A 150 -11.35 -13.92 6.55
C ILE A 150 -12.38 -13.78 7.68
N LEU A 151 -13.20 -12.74 7.69
CA LEU A 151 -14.27 -12.57 8.68
C LEU A 151 -15.36 -13.64 8.55
N GLU A 152 -15.71 -14.03 7.31
CA GLU A 152 -16.62 -15.16 7.09
C GLU A 152 -16.04 -16.47 7.65
N LEU A 153 -14.75 -16.73 7.43
CA LEU A 153 -14.08 -17.91 7.99
C LEU A 153 -14.02 -17.87 9.51
N TYR A 154 -13.65 -16.72 10.07
CA TYR A 154 -13.59 -16.51 11.52
C TYR A 154 -14.95 -16.76 12.20
N ALA A 155 -16.05 -16.32 11.57
CA ALA A 155 -17.41 -16.54 12.09
C ALA A 155 -17.79 -18.04 12.20
N ARG A 156 -17.07 -18.93 11.53
CA ARG A 156 -17.26 -20.40 11.62
C ARG A 156 -16.49 -21.04 12.77
N PHE A 157 -15.62 -20.30 13.45
CA PHE A 157 -14.88 -20.80 14.61
C PHE A 157 -15.69 -20.61 15.92
N PRO A 158 -15.78 -21.64 16.81
CA PRO A 158 -15.03 -22.90 16.80
C PRO A 158 -15.79 -24.08 16.19
N ALA A 159 -16.92 -23.85 15.50
CA ALA A 159 -17.69 -24.94 14.88
C ALA A 159 -16.88 -25.69 13.82
N LEU A 160 -15.96 -25.01 13.14
CA LEU A 160 -14.92 -25.61 12.32
C LEU A 160 -13.55 -25.48 12.98
N ALA A 161 -12.72 -26.51 12.80
CA ALA A 161 -11.35 -26.52 13.30
C ALA A 161 -10.50 -25.45 12.60
N GLU A 162 -9.58 -24.85 13.36
CA GLU A 162 -8.70 -23.78 12.87
C GLU A 162 -7.93 -24.19 11.60
N ASP A 163 -7.35 -25.39 11.56
CA ASP A 163 -6.59 -25.86 10.39
C ASP A 163 -7.41 -25.87 9.10
N SER A 164 -8.72 -26.20 9.20
CA SER A 164 -9.63 -26.15 8.05
C SER A 164 -9.90 -24.72 7.59
N LEU A 165 -10.04 -23.78 8.53
CA LEU A 165 -10.23 -22.36 8.23
C LEU A 165 -8.97 -21.75 7.61
N VAL A 166 -7.79 -22.12 8.12
CA VAL A 166 -6.49 -21.70 7.56
C VAL A 166 -6.32 -22.24 6.14
N ALA A 167 -6.67 -23.51 5.89
CA ALA A 167 -6.63 -24.09 4.54
C ALA A 167 -7.56 -23.34 3.56
N GLU A 168 -8.75 -22.95 3.99
CA GLU A 168 -9.66 -22.18 3.15
C GLU A 168 -9.18 -20.73 2.94
N ALA A 169 -8.57 -20.11 3.95
CA ALA A 169 -7.94 -18.79 3.81
C ALA A 169 -6.82 -18.82 2.75
N ARG A 170 -5.99 -19.88 2.75
CA ARG A 170 -4.97 -20.13 1.72
C ARG A 170 -5.59 -20.22 0.32
N ALA A 171 -6.64 -21.01 0.16
CA ALA A 171 -7.34 -21.16 -1.12
C ALA A 171 -7.91 -19.83 -1.63
N ARG A 172 -8.44 -18.98 -0.74
CA ARG A 172 -8.95 -17.65 -1.10
C ARG A 172 -7.84 -16.67 -1.49
N GLY A 173 -6.71 -16.71 -0.79
CA GLY A 173 -5.52 -15.92 -1.15
C GLY A 173 -4.98 -16.29 -2.54
N GLN A 174 -4.93 -17.59 -2.84
CA GLN A 174 -4.53 -18.08 -4.17
C GLN A 174 -5.51 -17.62 -5.26
N ARG A 175 -6.82 -17.65 -4.99
CA ARG A 175 -7.83 -17.13 -5.93
C ARG A 175 -7.65 -15.63 -6.19
N LEU A 176 -7.35 -14.83 -5.17
CA LEU A 176 -7.10 -13.40 -5.38
C LEU A 176 -5.85 -13.16 -6.23
N ALA A 177 -4.79 -13.95 -6.05
CA ALA A 177 -3.61 -13.88 -6.92
C ALA A 177 -3.94 -14.19 -8.39
N GLN A 178 -4.83 -15.17 -8.64
CA GLN A 178 -5.30 -15.47 -9.99
C GLN A 178 -6.05 -14.29 -10.61
N VAL A 179 -6.87 -13.57 -9.83
CA VAL A 179 -7.55 -12.34 -10.29
C VAL A 179 -6.55 -11.24 -10.63
N VAL A 180 -5.51 -11.06 -9.80
CA VAL A 180 -4.44 -10.09 -10.08
C VAL A 180 -3.69 -10.45 -11.36
N ASN A 181 -3.32 -11.71 -11.56
CA ASN A 181 -2.66 -12.16 -12.79
C ASN A 181 -3.58 -11.99 -14.01
N ARG A 182 -4.89 -12.23 -13.84
CA ARG A 182 -5.90 -11.98 -14.88
C ARG A 182 -5.95 -10.51 -15.31
N LEU A 183 -5.85 -9.56 -14.37
CA LEU A 183 -5.77 -8.13 -14.70
C LEU A 183 -4.52 -7.80 -15.53
N VAL A 184 -3.39 -8.44 -15.23
CA VAL A 184 -2.16 -8.31 -16.02
C VAL A 184 -2.35 -8.89 -17.43
N ASP A 185 -2.96 -10.07 -17.56
CA ASP A 185 -3.25 -10.68 -18.87
C ASP A 185 -4.22 -9.84 -19.71
N LEU A 186 -5.08 -9.05 -19.06
CA LEU A 186 -5.97 -8.09 -19.69
C LEU A 186 -5.26 -6.78 -20.07
N GLY A 187 -3.99 -6.60 -19.69
CA GLY A 187 -3.14 -5.47 -20.08
C GLY A 187 -3.03 -4.35 -19.05
N ALA A 188 -3.56 -4.53 -17.83
CA ALA A 188 -3.42 -3.55 -16.77
C ALA A 188 -2.07 -3.66 -16.05
N LYS A 189 -1.56 -2.52 -15.55
CA LYS A 189 -0.62 -2.54 -14.42
C LYS A 189 -1.43 -2.59 -13.13
N VAL A 190 -0.96 -3.33 -12.13
CA VAL A 190 -1.75 -3.60 -10.92
C VAL A 190 -1.00 -3.13 -9.68
N ILE A 191 -1.68 -2.37 -8.82
CA ILE A 191 -1.27 -2.15 -7.43
C ILE A 191 -2.22 -2.97 -6.56
N VAL A 192 -1.69 -4.00 -5.93
CA VAL A 192 -2.47 -4.88 -5.04
C VAL A 192 -2.00 -4.70 -3.62
N SER A 193 -2.92 -4.53 -2.69
CA SER A 193 -2.64 -4.62 -1.27
C SER A 193 -2.89 -6.04 -0.78
N ASP A 194 -1.94 -6.57 -0.01
CA ASP A 194 -2.27 -7.66 0.90
C ASP A 194 -3.27 -7.15 1.96
N VAL A 195 -3.95 -8.06 2.65
CA VAL A 195 -4.93 -7.70 3.66
C VAL A 195 -4.20 -7.15 4.90
N PRO A 196 -4.50 -5.94 5.39
CA PRO A 196 -3.98 -5.47 6.68
C PRO A 196 -4.24 -6.49 7.79
N ASP A 197 -3.34 -6.62 8.77
CA ASP A 197 -3.48 -7.64 9.81
C ASP A 197 -4.79 -7.45 10.59
N LEU A 198 -5.75 -8.38 10.42
CA LEU A 198 -7.03 -8.27 11.08
C LEU A 198 -6.95 -8.53 12.58
N GLY A 199 -5.89 -9.18 13.07
CA GLY A 199 -5.71 -9.44 14.50
C GLY A 199 -5.39 -8.20 15.33
N VAL A 200 -5.01 -7.08 14.70
CA VAL A 200 -4.77 -5.81 15.40
C VAL A 200 -5.99 -4.88 15.42
N THR A 201 -7.08 -5.26 14.75
CA THR A 201 -8.31 -4.46 14.67
C THR A 201 -9.02 -4.32 16.03
N PRO A 202 -9.82 -3.25 16.24
CA PRO A 202 -10.69 -3.15 17.40
C PRO A 202 -11.65 -4.35 17.50
N PHE A 203 -12.17 -4.84 16.36
CA PHE A 203 -12.95 -6.09 16.30
C PHE A 203 -12.21 -7.27 16.95
N ALA A 204 -10.98 -7.55 16.54
CA ALA A 204 -10.19 -8.67 17.05
C ALA A 204 -9.91 -8.56 18.57
N ARG A 205 -9.69 -7.33 19.04
CA ARG A 205 -9.51 -7.02 20.47
C ARG A 205 -10.81 -7.29 21.25
N ALA A 206 -11.95 -6.82 20.74
CA ALA A 206 -13.26 -7.09 21.34
C ALA A 206 -13.56 -8.60 21.39
N GLN A 207 -13.27 -9.33 20.32
CA GLN A 207 -13.43 -10.79 20.28
C GLN A 207 -12.55 -11.51 21.32
N SER A 208 -11.31 -11.04 21.52
CA SER A 208 -10.39 -11.60 22.52
C SER A 208 -10.87 -11.32 23.95
N ALA A 209 -11.39 -10.11 24.19
CA ALA A 209 -12.01 -9.75 25.46
C ALA A 209 -13.22 -10.64 25.77
N LEU A 210 -14.11 -10.86 24.79
CA LEU A 210 -15.27 -11.75 24.92
C LEU A 210 -14.87 -13.21 25.21
N ALA A 211 -13.78 -13.69 24.62
CA ALA A 211 -13.25 -15.03 24.86
C ALA A 211 -12.44 -15.16 26.17
N GLY A 212 -12.14 -14.05 26.85
CA GLY A 212 -11.28 -14.02 28.03
C GLY A 212 -9.81 -14.38 27.76
N ASN A 213 -9.35 -14.33 26.50
CA ASN A 213 -7.97 -14.63 26.12
C ASN A 213 -7.60 -14.00 24.76
N SER A 214 -6.30 -13.88 24.44
CA SER A 214 -5.80 -13.32 23.18
C SER A 214 -5.93 -14.25 21.95
N GLY A 215 -6.53 -15.43 22.11
CA GLY A 215 -6.61 -16.45 21.07
C GLY A 215 -7.42 -16.02 19.84
N ARG A 216 -8.43 -15.14 20.01
CA ARG A 216 -9.26 -14.66 18.88
C ARG A 216 -8.51 -13.71 17.97
N ALA A 217 -7.81 -12.73 18.53
CA ALA A 217 -6.94 -11.84 17.76
C ALA A 217 -5.83 -12.62 17.05
N ALA A 218 -5.20 -13.56 17.77
CA ALA A 218 -4.15 -14.41 17.20
C ALA A 218 -4.66 -15.29 16.05
N LEU A 219 -5.89 -15.82 16.14
CA LEU A 219 -6.54 -16.56 15.06
C LEU A 219 -6.76 -15.68 13.82
N LEU A 220 -7.29 -14.46 13.98
CA LEU A 220 -7.47 -13.52 12.88
C LEU A 220 -6.14 -13.15 12.20
N SER A 221 -5.06 -12.96 12.96
CA SER A 221 -3.72 -12.78 12.38
C SER A 221 -3.26 -14.00 11.60
N ARG A 222 -3.47 -15.23 12.10
CA ARG A 222 -3.07 -16.45 11.39
C ARG A 222 -3.87 -16.67 10.10
N LEU A 223 -5.17 -16.41 10.11
CA LEU A 223 -6.00 -16.44 8.89
C LEU A 223 -5.53 -15.39 7.87
N THR A 224 -5.21 -14.19 8.34
CA THR A 224 -4.69 -13.11 7.48
C THR A 224 -3.35 -13.47 6.86
N THR A 225 -2.40 -13.97 7.67
CA THR A 225 -1.10 -14.46 7.18
C THR A 225 -1.27 -15.58 6.15
N ALA A 226 -2.12 -16.57 6.43
CA ALA A 226 -2.32 -17.69 5.52
C ALA A 226 -2.90 -17.27 4.17
N PHE A 227 -3.81 -16.30 4.16
CA PHE A 227 -4.34 -15.68 2.95
C PHE A 227 -3.24 -14.91 2.20
N ASN A 228 -2.54 -14.00 2.89
CA ASN A 228 -1.54 -13.12 2.27
C ASN A 228 -0.31 -13.87 1.75
N GLU A 229 0.12 -14.94 2.43
CA GLU A 229 1.19 -15.82 1.93
C GLU A 229 0.84 -16.39 0.55
N GLN A 230 -0.40 -16.84 0.36
CA GLN A 230 -0.83 -17.38 -0.93
C GLN A 230 -1.05 -16.28 -1.98
N LEU A 231 -1.50 -15.09 -1.58
CA LEU A 231 -1.51 -13.94 -2.49
C LEU A 231 -0.08 -13.63 -2.99
N GLY A 232 0.86 -13.41 -2.07
CA GLY A 232 2.22 -13.00 -2.42
C GLY A 232 3.01 -14.05 -3.21
N THR A 233 2.83 -15.33 -2.94
CA THR A 233 3.56 -16.40 -3.64
C THR A 233 3.02 -16.74 -5.03
N ASN A 234 1.77 -16.38 -5.33
CA ASN A 234 1.12 -16.74 -6.61
C ASN A 234 0.90 -15.54 -7.55
N VAL A 235 1.13 -14.30 -7.10
CA VAL A 235 1.11 -13.12 -7.96
C VAL A 235 2.37 -13.08 -8.83
N LEU A 236 2.24 -12.60 -10.08
CA LEU A 236 3.36 -12.31 -10.95
C LEU A 236 4.20 -11.14 -10.39
N LEU A 237 5.17 -11.45 -9.54
CA LEU A 237 6.06 -10.48 -8.88
C LEU A 237 7.33 -10.21 -9.72
N ASP A 238 7.18 -9.83 -10.99
CA ASP A 238 8.33 -9.45 -11.82
C ASP A 238 8.67 -7.95 -11.75
N GLY A 239 7.93 -7.19 -10.93
CA GLY A 239 8.09 -5.75 -10.73
C GLY A 239 7.67 -4.88 -11.93
N ARG A 240 7.43 -5.49 -13.10
CA ARG A 240 7.01 -4.79 -14.32
C ARG A 240 5.50 -4.63 -14.38
N PHE A 241 4.73 -5.58 -13.83
CA PHE A 241 3.27 -5.57 -13.95
C PHE A 241 2.55 -5.34 -12.63
N VAL A 242 3.11 -5.80 -11.51
CA VAL A 242 2.43 -5.78 -10.21
C VAL A 242 3.27 -5.10 -9.14
N GLY A 243 2.67 -4.15 -8.44
CA GLY A 243 3.17 -3.60 -7.18
C GLY A 243 2.39 -4.13 -6.00
N LEU A 244 3.02 -5.00 -5.21
CA LEU A 244 2.46 -5.52 -3.97
C LEU A 244 2.70 -4.54 -2.81
N MET A 245 1.63 -4.10 -2.16
CA MET A 245 1.68 -3.33 -0.92
C MET A 245 1.66 -4.30 0.27
N GLN A 246 2.71 -4.21 1.10
CA GLN A 246 2.88 -5.04 2.30
C GLN A 246 2.14 -4.41 3.50
N SER A 247 0.83 -4.30 3.38
CA SER A 247 -0.05 -3.68 4.37
C SER A 247 -0.13 -4.47 5.67
N GLN A 248 -0.04 -5.81 5.63
CA GLN A 248 -0.03 -6.63 6.84
C GLN A 248 1.12 -6.24 7.78
N LEU A 249 2.36 -6.24 7.27
CA LEU A 249 3.55 -5.88 8.05
C LEU A 249 3.55 -4.41 8.46
N ARG A 250 3.04 -3.52 7.60
CA ARG A 250 2.88 -2.10 7.93
C ARG A 250 1.95 -1.93 9.13
N PHE A 251 0.81 -2.62 9.15
CA PHE A 251 -0.18 -2.49 10.22
C PHE A 251 0.28 -3.14 11.53
N GLN A 252 1.00 -4.26 11.47
CA GLN A 252 1.67 -4.82 12.65
C GLN A 252 2.72 -3.86 13.24
N SER A 253 3.44 -3.15 12.38
CA SER A 253 4.43 -2.14 12.82
C SER A 253 3.75 -0.92 13.45
N ILE A 254 2.65 -0.46 12.85
CA ILE A 254 1.82 0.62 13.39
C ILE A 254 1.29 0.24 14.77
N ASP A 255 0.74 -0.97 14.93
CA ASP A 255 0.19 -1.44 16.20
C ASP A 255 1.23 -1.43 17.32
N ARG A 256 2.47 -1.83 17.00
CA ARG A 256 3.58 -1.88 17.95
C ARG A 256 4.17 -0.51 18.27
N PHE A 257 4.22 0.40 17.29
CA PHE A 257 4.84 1.71 17.47
C PHE A 257 4.11 2.83 16.71
N PRO A 258 2.90 3.23 17.16
CA PRO A 258 2.07 4.22 16.46
C PRO A 258 2.73 5.57 16.18
N PRO A 259 3.53 6.16 17.10
CA PRO A 259 4.10 7.49 16.88
C PRO A 259 5.03 7.60 15.66
N ALA A 260 5.68 6.50 15.23
CA ALA A 260 6.47 6.51 13.98
C ALA A 260 5.64 6.74 12.72
N PHE A 261 4.31 6.57 12.82
CA PHE A 261 3.38 6.69 11.72
C PHE A 261 2.44 7.90 11.90
N ASN A 262 2.75 8.80 12.85
CA ASN A 262 1.93 9.95 13.23
C ASN A 262 0.51 9.57 13.71
N LEU A 263 0.40 8.40 14.34
CA LEU A 263 -0.85 7.91 14.93
C LEU A 263 -0.73 7.94 16.45
N SER A 264 -1.78 8.42 17.12
CA SER A 264 -1.90 8.44 18.58
C SER A 264 -2.87 7.38 19.10
N ASN A 265 -3.81 6.92 18.29
CA ASN A 265 -4.72 5.84 18.63
C ASN A 265 -4.78 4.80 17.49
N VAL A 266 -4.49 3.55 17.82
CA VAL A 266 -4.54 2.41 16.89
C VAL A 266 -5.41 1.27 17.41
N THR A 267 -6.05 1.48 18.55
CA THR A 267 -6.81 0.46 19.29
C THR A 267 -8.31 0.67 19.20
N ASP A 268 -8.75 1.92 19.14
CA ASP A 268 -10.15 2.31 19.23
C ASP A 268 -10.63 2.97 17.93
N ALA A 269 -11.93 2.88 17.72
CA ALA A 269 -12.63 3.58 16.64
C ALA A 269 -12.73 5.08 16.93
N VAL A 270 -12.47 5.93 15.93
CA VAL A 270 -12.67 7.38 16.08
C VAL A 270 -14.12 7.80 15.90
N CYS A 271 -14.93 7.01 15.22
CA CYS A 271 -16.33 7.34 14.96
C CYS A 271 -17.24 6.98 16.13
N SER A 272 -18.17 7.88 16.47
CA SER A 272 -19.28 7.59 17.39
C SER A 272 -20.58 7.21 16.68
N ALA A 273 -20.63 7.36 15.35
CA ALA A 273 -21.69 6.86 14.47
C ALA A 273 -21.09 5.91 13.41
N PRO A 274 -21.80 4.86 12.96
CA PRO A 274 -21.23 3.89 12.03
C PRO A 274 -20.96 4.51 10.64
N PRO A 275 -19.83 4.22 9.99
CA PRO A 275 -19.63 4.50 8.57
C PRO A 275 -20.73 3.82 7.70
N PRO A 276 -21.14 4.42 6.57
CA PRO A 276 -20.66 5.68 5.98
C PRO A 276 -21.33 6.93 6.58
N THR A 277 -22.03 6.79 7.72
CA THR A 277 -22.66 7.92 8.42
C THR A 277 -21.75 8.70 9.34
N CYS A 278 -20.58 8.16 9.64
CA CYS A 278 -19.53 8.88 10.35
C CYS A 278 -19.07 10.12 9.58
N THR A 279 -19.08 11.26 10.27
CA THR A 279 -18.57 12.54 9.81
C THR A 279 -17.62 13.17 10.83
N THR A 280 -16.95 14.27 10.49
CA THR A 280 -16.17 15.06 11.46
C THR A 280 -17.01 15.63 12.62
N ALA A 281 -18.34 15.60 12.55
CA ALA A 281 -19.23 15.99 13.65
C ALA A 281 -19.68 14.80 14.53
N THR A 282 -19.38 13.57 14.14
CA THR A 282 -19.80 12.34 14.86
C THR A 282 -18.57 11.51 15.24
N LEU A 283 -17.61 12.17 15.88
CA LEU A 283 -16.40 11.56 16.41
C LEU A 283 -16.58 11.28 17.90
N VAL A 284 -15.71 10.43 18.45
CA VAL A 284 -15.50 10.37 19.89
C VAL A 284 -14.96 11.71 20.40
N THR A 285 -15.12 11.99 21.70
CA THR A 285 -14.59 13.20 22.33
C THR A 285 -13.09 13.35 22.01
N ASP A 286 -12.69 14.53 21.56
CA ASP A 286 -11.32 14.87 21.14
C ASP A 286 -10.74 13.97 20.02
N GLY A 287 -11.59 13.26 19.29
CA GLY A 287 -11.20 12.42 18.17
C GLY A 287 -10.61 13.24 17.02
N VAL A 288 -9.38 12.92 16.61
CA VAL A 288 -8.72 13.54 15.45
C VAL A 288 -8.59 12.50 14.33
N PRO A 289 -9.34 12.60 13.22
CA PRO A 289 -9.41 11.53 12.22
C PRO A 289 -8.05 11.11 11.64
N GLY A 290 -7.13 12.05 11.44
CA GLY A 290 -5.78 11.78 10.93
C GLY A 290 -4.85 11.09 11.93
N ALA A 291 -5.16 11.11 13.23
CA ALA A 291 -4.35 10.52 14.29
C ALA A 291 -4.83 9.11 14.70
N TYR A 292 -5.95 8.65 14.13
CA TYR A 292 -6.54 7.34 14.38
C TYR A 292 -6.27 6.38 13.22
N LEU A 293 -6.03 5.10 13.55
CA LEU A 293 -5.94 4.05 12.54
C LEU A 293 -7.31 3.59 12.04
N TRP A 294 -8.30 3.53 12.94
CA TRP A 294 -9.60 2.91 12.69
C TRP A 294 -10.77 3.90 12.76
N SER A 295 -11.68 3.82 11.80
CA SER A 295 -12.92 4.60 11.79
C SER A 295 -13.97 3.91 12.65
N ASP A 296 -14.17 2.62 12.45
CA ASP A 296 -14.97 1.71 13.26
C ASP A 296 -14.15 0.45 13.63
N ASP A 297 -14.81 -0.65 13.99
CA ASP A 297 -14.12 -1.87 14.41
C ASP A 297 -13.27 -2.56 13.33
N LEU A 298 -13.47 -2.22 12.05
CA LEU A 298 -12.90 -2.94 10.90
C LEU A 298 -12.42 -2.03 9.75
N ASN A 299 -12.90 -0.80 9.67
CA ASN A 299 -12.62 0.14 8.60
C ASN A 299 -11.57 1.17 8.99
N LEU A 300 -10.84 1.68 8.01
CA LEU A 300 -9.74 2.60 8.24
C LEU A 300 -10.25 4.03 8.49
N ALA A 301 -9.69 4.69 9.50
CA ALA A 301 -9.79 6.14 9.63
C ALA A 301 -8.86 6.83 8.61
N PRO A 302 -8.97 8.17 8.44
CA PRO A 302 -8.09 8.91 7.53
C PRO A 302 -6.59 8.68 7.78
N GLY A 303 -6.18 8.51 9.05
CA GLY A 303 -4.82 8.13 9.40
C GLY A 303 -4.41 6.78 8.79
N GLY A 304 -5.25 5.76 8.90
CA GLY A 304 -5.02 4.45 8.28
C GLY A 304 -5.02 4.46 6.76
N HIS A 305 -5.95 5.21 6.13
CA HIS A 305 -5.95 5.39 4.69
C HIS A 305 -4.69 6.09 4.17
N SER A 306 -4.14 7.05 4.91
CA SER A 306 -2.86 7.70 4.57
C SER A 306 -1.69 6.71 4.57
N GLN A 307 -1.66 5.78 5.53
CA GLN A 307 -0.63 4.72 5.56
C GLN A 307 -0.74 3.80 4.34
N LEU A 308 -1.96 3.40 3.99
CA LEU A 308 -2.23 2.57 2.83
C LEU A 308 -1.90 3.31 1.52
N ALA A 309 -2.29 4.58 1.40
CA ALA A 309 -1.97 5.43 0.27
C ALA A 309 -0.45 5.59 0.07
N SER A 310 0.31 5.76 1.17
CA SER A 310 1.76 5.89 1.10
C SER A 310 2.43 4.68 0.46
N LEU A 311 1.94 3.47 0.76
CA LEU A 311 2.41 2.24 0.12
C LEU A 311 2.01 2.21 -1.36
N ALA A 312 0.76 2.56 -1.69
CA ALA A 312 0.26 2.56 -3.05
C ALA A 312 1.04 3.52 -3.95
N VAL A 313 1.20 4.78 -3.52
CA VAL A 313 1.96 5.82 -4.25
C VAL A 313 3.41 5.41 -4.44
N ASP A 314 4.04 4.84 -3.41
CA ASP A 314 5.41 4.34 -3.49
C ASP A 314 5.56 3.22 -4.52
N ARG A 315 4.60 2.28 -4.60
CA ARG A 315 4.56 1.28 -5.68
C ARG A 315 4.29 1.91 -7.04
N ALA A 316 3.39 2.89 -7.10
CA ALA A 316 2.96 3.51 -8.34
C ALA A 316 4.08 4.32 -9.03
N GLN A 317 4.95 4.97 -8.22
CA GLN A 317 6.00 5.86 -8.72
C GLN A 317 7.35 5.16 -8.87
N ARG A 318 7.64 4.13 -8.07
CA ARG A 318 8.97 3.50 -8.03
C ARG A 318 9.06 2.15 -8.73
N ASN A 319 7.94 1.51 -9.04
CA ASN A 319 8.00 0.29 -9.84
C ASN A 319 8.31 0.65 -11.30
N PRO A 320 9.18 -0.12 -11.98
CA PRO A 320 9.65 0.14 -13.34
C PRO A 320 8.59 -0.20 -14.40
N PHE A 321 7.32 0.05 -14.12
CA PHE A 321 6.21 -0.27 -15.00
C PHE A 321 6.51 0.02 -16.49
#